data_AF-A0A3B8K380-F1
#
_entry.id   AF-A0A3B8K380-F1
#
_cell.length_a   1.000
_cell.length_b   1.000
_cell.length_c   1.000
_cell.angle_alpha   90.00
_cell.angle_beta   90.00
_cell.angle_gamma   90.00
#
_symmetry.space_group_name_H-M   'P 1'
#
loop_
_entity.id
_entity.type
_entity.pdbx_description
1 polymer ?
#
loop_
_entity_poly.entity_id
_entity_poly.type
_entity_poly.pdbx_seq_one_letter_code
_entity_poly.pdbx_strand_id
1 'polypeptide(L)' 'LPQYLEEQGLSKPEEIVPDDYFRWMFPRLVEHRLPRYQEIADRFGVVLDATRIDDIHSETEFLELICDALE' A
#
# COMPACT_ATOMS: atom_id res chain seq x y z
N LEU A 1 7.32 2.19 -17.40
CA LEU A 1 7.57 3.44 -18.16
C LEU A 1 7.41 3.25 -19.67
N PRO A 2 8.09 2.30 -20.36
CA PRO A 2 7.91 2.13 -21.82
C PRO A 2 6.45 1.92 -22.23
N GLN A 3 5.73 1.07 -21.49
CA GLN A 3 4.29 0.84 -21.68
C GLN A 3 3.44 2.12 -21.58
N TYR A 4 3.71 2.99 -20.61
CA TYR A 4 2.95 4.24 -20.47
C TYR A 4 3.21 5.19 -21.65
N LEU A 5 4.47 5.32 -22.08
CA LEU A 5 4.83 6.16 -23.21
C LEU A 5 4.14 5.67 -24.49
N GLU A 6 4.13 4.35 -24.72
CA GLU A 6 3.43 3.74 -25.85
C GLU A 6 1.91 3.97 -25.79
N GLU A 7 1.28 3.69 -24.64
CA GLU A 7 -0.17 3.86 -24.45
C GLU A 7 -0.64 5.32 -24.59
N GLN A 8 0.21 6.28 -24.22
CA GLN A 8 -0.10 7.72 -24.29
C GLN A 8 0.44 8.40 -25.56
N GLY A 9 1.10 7.65 -26.45
CA GLY A 9 1.69 8.20 -27.68
C GLY A 9 2.81 9.21 -27.46
N LEU A 10 3.49 9.14 -26.31
CA LEU A 10 4.60 10.03 -25.94
C LEU A 10 5.91 9.47 -26.49
N SER A 11 6.71 10.34 -27.10
CA SER A 11 8.01 9.96 -27.64
C SER A 11 9.08 9.93 -26.56
N LYS A 12 8.94 10.76 -25.51
CA LYS A 12 9.95 10.91 -24.46
C LYS A 12 9.35 11.09 -23.06
N PRO A 13 10.07 10.71 -22.00
CA PRO A 13 9.61 10.87 -20.63
C PRO A 13 9.34 12.30 -20.19
N GLU A 14 9.99 13.30 -20.80
CA GLU A 14 9.80 14.70 -20.43
C GLU A 14 8.43 15.25 -20.82
N GLU A 15 7.71 14.55 -21.70
CA GLU A 15 6.34 14.90 -22.14
C GLU A 15 5.28 14.40 -21.15
N ILE A 16 5.68 13.66 -20.11
CA ILE A 16 4.77 13.10 -19.12
C ILE A 16 4.19 14.22 -18.25
N VAL A 17 2.86 14.28 -18.21
CA VAL A 17 2.13 14.99 -17.16
C VAL A 17 2.16 14.14 -15.88
N PRO A 18 2.80 14.60 -14.78
CA PRO A 18 2.99 13.78 -13.57
C PRO A 18 1.68 13.25 -12.98
N ASP A 19 0.67 14.09 -12.99
CA ASP A 19 -0.68 13.80 -12.51
C ASP A 19 -1.36 12.65 -13.25
N ASP A 20 -1.20 12.58 -14.57
CA ASP A 20 -1.78 11.53 -15.41
C ASP A 20 -1.00 10.23 -15.24
N TYR A 21 0.33 10.32 -15.17
CA TYR A 21 1.16 9.16 -14.93
C TYR A 21 0.89 8.55 -13.55
N PHE A 22 0.70 9.36 -12.52
CA PHE A 22 0.38 8.86 -11.19
C PHE A 22 -0.96 8.11 -11.19
N ARG A 23 -2.00 8.70 -11.80
CA ARG A 23 -3.32 8.06 -11.95
C ARG A 23 -3.25 6.74 -12.73
N TRP A 24 -2.37 6.65 -13.72
CA TRP A 24 -2.16 5.45 -14.52
C TRP A 24 -1.37 4.36 -13.77
N MET A 25 -0.25 4.75 -13.15
CA MET A 25 0.72 3.82 -12.55
C MET A 25 0.26 3.29 -11.20
N PHE A 26 -0.37 4.13 -10.37
CA PHE A 26 -0.67 3.79 -8.98
C PHE A 26 -1.62 2.59 -8.83
N PRO A 27 -2.75 2.49 -9.57
CA PRO A 27 -3.63 1.32 -9.49
C PRO A 27 -2.90 0.02 -9.86
N ARG A 28 -2.11 0.04 -10.93
CA ARG A 28 -1.31 -1.11 -11.38
C ARG A 28 -0.26 -1.52 -10.34
N LEU A 29 0.38 -0.52 -9.70
CA LEU A 29 1.32 -0.77 -8.61
C LEU A 29 0.64 -1.44 -7.42
N VAL A 30 -0.55 -0.97 -7.05
CA VAL A 30 -1.37 -1.55 -5.98
C VAL A 30 -1.78 -2.97 -6.32
N GLU A 31 -2.37 -3.21 -7.50
CA GLU A 31 -2.75 -4.55 -7.98
C GLU A 31 -1.59 -5.54 -7.94
N HIS A 32 -0.40 -5.12 -8.35
CA HIS A 32 0.79 -5.96 -8.33
C HIS A 32 1.30 -6.25 -6.90
N ARG A 33 1.08 -5.34 -5.94
CA ARG A 33 1.57 -5.47 -4.56
C ARG A 33 0.58 -6.16 -3.63
N LEU A 34 -0.72 -5.98 -3.84
CA LEU A 34 -1.79 -6.57 -3.02
C LEU A 34 -1.59 -8.06 -2.74
N PRO A 35 -1.41 -8.96 -3.74
CA PRO A 35 -1.27 -10.38 -3.46
C PRO A 35 -0.02 -10.70 -2.63
N ARG A 36 1.09 -9.99 -2.87
CA ARG A 36 2.34 -10.18 -2.09
C ARG A 36 2.20 -9.74 -0.65
N TYR A 37 1.52 -8.62 -0.41
CA TYR A 37 1.28 -8.15 0.95
C TYR A 37 0.25 -9.02 1.66
N GLN A 38 -0.74 -9.55 0.95
CA GLN A 38 -1.67 -10.53 1.49
C GLN A 38 -0.94 -11.80 1.94
N GLU A 39 -0.05 -12.38 1.12
CA GLU A 39 0.74 -13.56 1.51
C GLU A 39 1.59 -13.33 2.76
N ILE A 40 2.15 -12.13 2.92
CA ILE A 40 2.91 -11.76 4.13
C ILE A 40 1.96 -11.64 5.33
N ALA A 41 0.81 -10.99 5.15
CA ALA A 41 -0.20 -10.83 6.19
C ALA A 41 -0.81 -12.17 6.63
N ASP A 42 -1.08 -13.08 5.70
CA ASP A 42 -1.60 -14.42 6.00
C ASP A 42 -0.62 -15.24 6.83
N ARG A 43 0.69 -15.01 6.65
CA ARG A 43 1.75 -15.75 7.35
C ARG A 43 2.16 -15.12 8.68
N PHE A 44 2.16 -13.80 8.77
CA PHE A 44 2.80 -13.05 9.85
C PHE A 44 2.01 -11.84 10.34
N GLY A 45 0.89 -11.51 9.69
CA GLY A 45 0.11 -10.31 9.98
C GLY A 45 -0.80 -10.47 11.18
N VAL A 46 -1.18 -9.32 11.75
CA VAL A 46 -2.22 -9.20 12.77
C VAL A 46 -3.28 -8.23 12.26
N VAL A 47 -4.55 -8.50 12.57
CA VAL A 47 -5.67 -7.64 12.21
C VAL A 47 -6.13 -6.92 13.47
N LEU A 48 -6.07 -5.59 13.45
CA LEU A 48 -6.45 -4.73 14.56
C LEU A 48 -7.69 -3.91 14.19
N ASP A 49 -8.58 -3.68 15.15
CA ASP A 49 -9.66 -2.71 14.99
C ASP A 49 -9.08 -1.30 15.01
N ALA A 50 -9.34 -0.54 13.95
CA ALA A 50 -8.86 0.83 13.81
C ALA A 50 -9.37 1.75 14.93
N THR A 51 -10.55 1.50 15.50
CA THR A 51 -11.08 2.35 16.57
C THR A 51 -10.29 2.22 17.87
N ARG A 52 -9.56 1.11 18.08
CA ARG A 52 -8.69 0.92 19.25
C ARG A 52 -7.37 1.70 19.13
N ILE A 53 -7.02 2.17 17.93
CA ILE A 53 -5.77 2.90 17.69
C ILE A 53 -5.81 4.30 18.29
N ASP A 54 -6.97 4.94 18.30
CA ASP A 54 -7.14 6.31 18.81
C ASP A 54 -6.83 6.43 20.32
N ASP A 55 -6.99 5.33 21.07
CA ASP A 55 -6.76 5.24 22.51
C ASP A 55 -5.30 4.91 22.88
N ILE A 56 -4.41 4.74 21.90
CA ILE A 56 -3.00 4.39 22.12
C ILE A 56 -2.17 5.66 22.29
N HIS A 57 -1.48 5.77 23.42
CA HIS A 57 -0.66 6.92 23.77
C HIS A 57 0.79 6.54 24.10
N SER A 58 1.10 5.25 24.08
CA SER A 58 2.45 4.73 24.35
C SER A 58 2.79 3.50 23.51
N GLU A 59 4.09 3.21 23.41
CA GLU A 59 4.60 1.98 22.80
C GLU A 59 4.07 0.73 23.52
N THR A 60 4.00 0.76 24.85
CA THR A 60 3.51 -0.36 25.66
C THR A 60 2.07 -0.72 25.32
N GLU A 61 1.17 0.27 25.27
CA GLU A 61 -0.24 0.07 24.90
C GLU A 61 -0.39 -0.48 23.47
N PHE A 62 0.48 -0.07 22.54
CA PHE A 62 0.49 -0.62 21.19
C PHE A 62 0.90 -2.09 21.15
N LEU A 63 1.93 -2.47 21.92
CA LEU A 63 2.37 -3.85 22.01
C LEU A 63 1.31 -4.73 22.68
N GLU A 64 0.63 -4.23 23.72
CA GLU A 64 -0.49 -4.93 24.35
C GLU A 64 -1.63 -5.18 23.34
N LEU A 65 -2.00 -4.18 22.54
CA LEU A 65 -3.00 -4.35 21.48
C LEU A 65 -2.62 -5.43 20.46
N ILE A 66 -1.34 -5.53 20.08
CA ILE A 66 -0.86 -6.58 19.17
C ILE A 66 -0.94 -7.95 19.85
N CYS A 67 -0.51 -8.05 21.11
CA CYS A 67 -0.58 -9.29 21.87
C CYS A 67 -2.02 -9.79 22.02
N ASP A 68 -2.97 -8.91 22.35
CA ASP A 68 -4.39 -9.22 22.45
C ASP A 68 -4.97 -9.83 21.16
N ALA A 69 -4.47 -9.37 20.00
CA ALA A 69 -4.95 -9.84 18.69
C ALA A 69 -4.32 -11.18 18.24
N LEU A 70 -3.30 -11.67 18.97
CA LEU A 70 -2.62 -12.94 18.71
C LEU A 70 -3.13 -14.10 19.58
N GLU A 71 -3.90 -13.82 20.64
CA GLU A 71 -4.57 -14.83 21.50
C GLU A 71 -5.89 -15.33 20.91
#